data_AF-A0A952TUM3-F1
#
_entry.id   AF-A0A952TUM3-F1
#
_cell.length_a   1.000
_cell.length_b   1.000
_cell.length_c   1.000
_cell.angle_alpha   90.00
_cell.angle_beta   90.00
_cell.angle_gamma   90.00
#
_symmetry.space_group_name_H-M   'P 1'
#
loop_
_entity.id
_entity.type
_entity.pdbx_description
1 polymer ?
#
loop_
_entity_poly.entity_id
_entity_poly.type
_entity_poly.pdbx_seq_one_letter_code
_entity_poly.pdbx_strand_id
1 'polypeptide(L)' 'MLNVIELKVKKSYQLLFEQDFNVRKGINDLILNLNEFKTGMYLIRYSSGGSYQSVDKLIIVK' A
#
# COMPACT_ATOMS: atom_id res chain seq x y z
N MET A 1 9.52 -3.74 -14.53
CA MET A 1 9.34 -4.65 -13.38
C MET A 1 8.23 -4.04 -12.55
N LEU A 2 7.09 -4.73 -12.49
CA LEU A 2 5.87 -4.20 -11.88
C LEU A 2 5.99 -4.24 -10.35
N ASN A 3 5.63 -3.15 -9.69
CA ASN A 3 5.49 -3.08 -8.23
C ASN A 3 4.03 -2.83 -7.92
N VAL A 4 3.57 -3.31 -6.78
CA VAL A 4 2.18 -3.22 -6.37
C VAL A 4 2.12 -2.60 -4.98
N ILE A 5 1.18 -1.68 -4.79
CA ILE A 5 0.77 -1.23 -3.47
C ILE A 5 -0.69 -1.58 -3.22
N GLU A 6 -0.97 -2.13 -2.04
CA GLU A 6 -2.30 -2.56 -1.64
C GLU A 6 -2.69 -1.91 -0.32
N LEU A 7 -3.96 -1.50 -0.18
CA LEU A 7 -4.54 -1.05 1.09
C LEU A 7 -5.75 -1.92 1.43
N LYS A 8 -5.74 -2.50 2.64
CA LYS A 8 -6.78 -3.41 3.14
C LYS A 8 -7.30 -2.96 4.50
N VAL A 9 -8.58 -3.18 4.80
CA VAL A 9 -9.13 -3.01 6.16
C VAL A 9 -8.59 -4.13 7.05
N LYS A 10 -8.00 -3.83 8.21
CA LYS A 10 -7.35 -4.86 9.04
C LYS A 10 -8.29 -5.97 9.51
N LYS A 11 -9.54 -5.64 9.88
CA LYS A 11 -10.49 -6.61 10.45
C LYS A 11 -11.11 -7.54 9.41
N SER A 12 -11.49 -6.99 8.25
CA SER A 12 -12.15 -7.76 7.19
C SER A 12 -11.21 -8.25 6.10
N TYR A 13 -9.96 -7.76 6.07
CA TYR A 13 -9.01 -7.95 4.98
C TYR A 13 -9.54 -7.50 3.61
N GLN A 14 -10.63 -6.73 3.58
CA GLN A 14 -11.21 -6.19 2.36
C GLN A 14 -10.20 -5.23 1.69
N LEU A 15 -9.84 -5.53 0.46
CA LEU A 15 -9.04 -4.67 -0.40
C LEU A 15 -9.86 -3.43 -0.77
N LEU A 16 -9.30 -2.26 -0.49
CA LEU A 16 -9.92 -0.97 -0.82
C LEU A 16 -9.20 -0.27 -1.97
N PHE A 17 -7.90 -0.54 -2.13
CA PHE A 17 -7.07 0.11 -3.15
C PHE A 17 -5.94 -0.83 -3.55
N GLU A 18 -5.71 -0.94 -4.85
CA GLU A 18 -4.57 -1.62 -5.44
C GLU A 18 -4.06 -0.78 -6.61
N GLN A 19 -2.76 -0.53 -6.65
CA GLN A 19 -2.15 0.21 -7.74
C GLN A 19 -0.84 -0.43 -8.15
N ASP A 20 -0.76 -0.76 -9.44
CA ASP A 20 0.45 -1.17 -10.11
C ASP A 20 1.26 0.05 -10.56
N PHE A 21 2.58 -0.01 -10.35
CA PHE A 21 3.47 1.03 -10.81
C PHE A 21 4.86 0.50 -11.17
N ASN A 22 5.47 1.16 -12.14
CA ASN A 22 6.87 0.94 -12.46
C ASN A 22 7.73 1.93 -11.69
N VAL A 23 8.51 1.44 -10.72
CA VAL A 23 9.56 2.24 -10.09
C VAL A 23 10.67 2.44 -11.12
N ARG A 24 10.76 3.63 -11.71
CA ARG A 24 12.00 4.07 -12.36
C ARG A 24 13.00 4.40 -11.25
N LYS A 25 14.30 4.13 -11.46
CA LYS A 25 15.37 4.47 -10.49
C LYS A 25 15.15 5.91 -9.97
N GLY A 26 15.04 6.08 -8.66
CA GLY A 26 14.97 7.40 -7.99
C GLY A 26 13.67 7.77 -7.28
N ILE A 27 12.64 6.91 -7.26
CA ILE A 27 11.47 7.14 -6.38
C ILE A 27 11.85 6.71 -4.95
N ASN A 28 12.07 7.69 -4.07
CA ASN A 28 12.33 7.44 -2.66
C ASN A 28 11.05 7.47 -1.82
N ASP A 29 10.06 8.26 -2.25
CA ASP A 29 8.81 8.46 -1.51
C ASP A 29 7.59 8.18 -2.39
N LEU A 30 6.59 7.50 -1.82
CA LEU A 30 5.28 7.30 -2.41
C LEU A 30 4.23 7.89 -1.47
N ILE A 31 3.43 8.83 -2.00
CA ILE A 31 2.40 9.53 -1.23
C ILE A 31 1.03 8.95 -1.60
N LEU A 32 0.29 8.51 -0.59
CA LEU A 32 -1.10 8.09 -0.73
C LEU A 32 -1.99 9.07 0.04
N ASN A 33 -3.00 9.60 -0.64
CA ASN A 33 -4.02 10.43 0.01
C ASN A 33 -5.09 9.50 0.63
N LEU A 34 -5.26 9.59 1.95
CA LEU A 34 -6.21 8.77 2.70
C LEU A 34 -7.42 9.56 3.23
N ASN A 35 -7.62 10.81 2.78
CA ASN A 35 -8.66 11.70 3.33
C ASN A 35 -10.09 11.19 3.12
N GLU A 36 -10.32 10.35 2.11
CA GLU A 36 -11.64 9.78 1.81
C GLU A 36 -11.93 8.49 2.62
N PHE A 37 -10.94 7.97 3.36
CA PHE A 37 -11.09 6.77 4.15
C PHE A 37 -11.65 7.10 5.53
N LYS A 38 -12.60 6.27 5.99
CA LYS A 38 -13.17 6.40 7.35
C LYS A 38 -12.08 6.16 8.41
N THR A 39 -12.22 6.78 9.58
CA THR A 39 -11.40 6.47 10.76
C THR A 39 -11.32 4.95 10.99
N GLY A 40 -10.12 4.40 11.14
CA GLY A 40 -9.95 2.96 11.25
C GLY A 40 -8.52 2.46 11.18
N MET A 41 -8.38 1.14 11.28
CA MET A 41 -7.10 0.43 11.15
C MET A 41 -6.98 -0.22 9.77
N TYR A 42 -5.90 0.09 9.08
CA TYR A 42 -5.63 -0.35 7.72
C TYR A 42 -4.28 -1.02 7.63
N LEU A 43 -4.18 -2.04 6.79
CA LEU A 43 -2.93 -2.68 6.41
C LEU A 43 -2.54 -2.15 5.04
N ILE A 44 -1.31 -1.62 4.93
CA ILE A 44 -0.71 -1.28 3.65
C ILE A 44 0.38 -2.29 3.34
N ARG A 45 0.39 -2.79 2.10
CA ARG A 45 1.41 -3.70 1.60
C ARG A 45 2.09 -3.10 0.38
N TYR A 46 3.41 -3.14 0.37
CA TYR A 46 4.21 -2.86 -0.84
C TYR A 46 4.92 -4.14 -1.30
N SER A 47 4.79 -4.49 -2.57
CA SER A 47 5.40 -5.70 -3.18
C SER A 47 6.21 -5.32 -4.42
N SER A 48 7.47 -5.78 -4.51
CA SER A 48 8.35 -5.51 -5.66
C SER A 48 8.58 -6.76 -6.52
N GLY A 49 8.18 -6.70 -7.80
CA GLY A 49 8.05 -7.85 -8.70
C GLY A 49 9.35 -8.47 -9.25
N GLY A 50 10.43 -8.58 -8.47
CA GLY A 50 11.65 -9.20 -8.99
C GLY A 50 12.79 -9.50 -8.03
N SER A 51 12.61 -9.37 -6.72
CA SER A 51 13.40 -10.12 -5.70
C SER A 51 13.12 -9.68 -4.25
N TYR A 52 12.31 -8.65 -3.99
CA TYR A 52 12.23 -8.06 -2.65
C TYR A 52 10.84 -8.18 -2.04
N GLN A 53 10.86 -8.88 -0.89
CA GLN A 53 9.85 -9.09 0.13
C GLN A 53 8.70 -8.06 0.13
N SER A 54 7.48 -8.57 0.27
CA SER A 54 6.35 -7.73 0.62
C SER A 54 6.55 -7.13 2.00
N VAL A 55 6.39 -5.80 2.11
CA VAL A 55 6.45 -5.09 3.38
C VAL A 55 5.04 -4.70 3.78
N ASP A 56 4.59 -5.26 4.91
CA ASP A 56 3.32 -4.90 5.55
C ASP A 56 3.56 -3.82 6.62
N LYS A 57 2.75 -2.75 6.60
CA LYS A 57 2.69 -1.75 7.66
C LYS A 57 1.25 -1.56 8.13
N LEU A 58 1.09 -1.31 9.43
CA LEU A 58 -0.17 -0.93 10.03
C LEU A 58 -0.29 0.59 10.04
N ILE A 59 -1.41 1.11 9.55
CA ILE A 59 -1.74 2.53 9.58
C ILE A 59 -3.05 2.72 10.36
N ILE A 60 -3.11 3.80 11.14
CA ILE A 60 -4.32 4.25 11.82
C ILE A 60 -4.72 5.57 11.19
N VAL A 61 -5.84 5.57 10.46
CA VAL A 61 -6.47 6.80 9.95
C VAL A 61 -7.37 7.34 11.06
N LYS A 62 -7.19 8.61 11.41
CA LYS A 62 -7.97 9.31 12.44
C LYS A 62 -8.99 10.22 11.78
#